data_AF-A0A9P5ZH84-F1
#
_entry.id   AF-A0A9P5ZH84-F1
#
_cell.length_a   1.000
_cell.length_b   1.000
_cell.length_c   1.000
_cell.angle_alpha   90.00
_cell.angle_beta   90.00
_cell.angle_gamma   90.00
#
_symmetry.space_group_name_H-M   'P 1'
#
loop_
_entity.id
_entity.type
_entity.pdbx_description
1 polymer ?
#
loop_
_entity_poly.entity_id
_entity_poly.type
_entity_poly.pdbx_seq_one_letter_code
_entity_poly.pdbx_strand_id
1 'polypeptide(L)' 'WNTDTGATSHMTPHKEWIRNYTTYRVPIRLADHTIVYSEGVGNVLFRPVI' A
#
# COMPACT_ATOMS: atom_id res chain seq x y z
N TRP A 1 5.91 3.51 -7.88
CA TRP A 1 4.50 3.90 -7.72
C TRP A 1 3.92 4.04 -9.11
N ASN A 2 2.91 3.27 -9.47
CA ASN A 2 2.20 3.42 -10.75
C ASN A 2 0.95 4.26 -10.50
N THR A 3 0.66 5.24 -11.36
CA THR A 3 -0.53 6.08 -11.22
C THR A 3 -1.74 5.31 -11.76
N ASP A 4 -2.60 4.86 -10.85
CA ASP A 4 -3.85 4.17 -11.17
C ASP A 4 -5.02 4.99 -10.64
N THR A 5 -5.79 5.62 -11.54
CA THR A 5 -6.95 6.44 -11.17
C THR A 5 -8.10 5.61 -10.58
N GLY A 6 -8.10 4.30 -10.78
CA GLY A 6 -9.08 3.38 -10.20
C GLY A 6 -8.77 2.96 -8.77
N ALA A 7 -7.56 3.23 -8.28
CA ALA A 7 -7.13 2.86 -6.94
C ALA A 7 -7.37 3.97 -5.92
N THR A 8 -8.05 3.65 -4.82
CA THR A 8 -8.25 4.58 -3.68
C THR A 8 -7.09 4.55 -2.68
N SER A 9 -6.15 3.62 -2.85
CA SER A 9 -5.01 3.40 -1.94
C SER A 9 -3.87 2.71 -2.68
N HIS A 10 -2.67 2.78 -2.09
CA HIS A 10 -1.45 2.23 -2.68
C HIS A 10 -0.84 1.17 -1.76
N MET A 11 -0.16 0.19 -2.35
CA MET A 11 0.50 -0.91 -1.64
C MET A 11 2.00 -0.89 -1.94
N THR A 12 2.82 -1.23 -0.94
CA THR A 12 4.28 -1.38 -1.08
C THR A 12 4.79 -2.48 -0.15
N PRO A 13 5.78 -3.29 -0.56
CA PRO A 13 6.47 -4.21 0.34
C PRO A 13 7.46 -3.48 1.29
N HIS A 14 7.80 -2.22 1.00
CA HIS A 14 8.76 -1.43 1.78
C HIS A 14 8.12 -0.81 3.03
N LYS A 15 7.97 -1.62 4.08
CA LYS A 15 7.43 -1.19 5.38
C LYS A 15 8.23 -0.03 5.98
N GLU A 16 9.54 0.00 5.76
CA GLU A 16 10.47 1.02 6.22
C GLU A 16 10.19 2.42 5.66
N TRP A 17 9.42 2.54 4.57
CA TRP A 17 9.02 3.84 4.03
C TRP A 17 7.79 4.45 4.75
N ILE A 18 7.08 3.64 5.55
CA ILE A 18 5.85 4.03 6.22
C ILE A 18 6.18 4.69 7.56
N ARG A 19 5.79 5.96 7.74
CA ARG A 19 6.21 6.77 8.90
C ARG A 19 5.37 6.58 10.16
N ASN A 20 4.10 6.25 10.00
CA ASN A 20 3.10 6.10 11.07
C ASN A 20 2.41 4.74 10.91
N TYR A 21 3.23 3.70 10.84
CA TYR A 21 2.77 2.34 10.61
C TYR A 21 1.88 1.87 11.76
N THR A 22 0.68 1.41 11.42
CA THR A 22 -0.23 0.73 12.34
C THR A 22 -0.62 -0.62 11.76
N THR A 23 -0.64 -1.65 12.60
CA THR A 23 -1.14 -2.97 12.19
C THR A 23 -2.58 -2.86 11.72
N TYR A 24 -2.82 -3.35 10.51
CA TYR A 24 -4.12 -3.30 9.86
C TYR A 24 -4.18 -4.45 8.87
N ARG A 25 -4.87 -5.52 9.25
CA ARG A 25 -4.90 -6.78 8.52
C ARG A 25 -6.26 -7.02 7.91
N VAL A 26 -6.35 -6.79 6.60
CA VAL A 26 -7.56 -7.02 5.81
C VAL A 26 -7.23 -7.93 4.60
N PRO A 27 -8.19 -8.74 4.14
CA PRO A 27 -7.99 -9.55 2.94
C PRO A 27 -7.99 -8.65 1.69
N ILE A 28 -7.07 -8.92 0.77
CA ILE A 28 -6.91 -8.25 -0.51
C ILE A 28 -6.95 -9.32 -1.59
N ARG A 29 -7.97 -9.26 -2.45
CA ARG A 29 -8.13 -10.19 -3.57
C ARG A 29 -7.34 -9.68 -4.76
N LEU A 30 -6.41 -10.51 -5.24
CA LEU A 30 -5.62 -10.21 -6.43
C LEU A 30 -6.40 -10.58 -7.71
N ALA A 31 -5.88 -10.16 -8.86
CA ALA A 31 -6.51 -10.40 -10.17
C ALA A 31 -6.61 -11.89 -10.53
N ASP A 32 -5.71 -12.72 -10.00
CA ASP A 32 -5.74 -14.18 -10.15
C ASP A 32 -6.71 -14.88 -9.15
N HIS A 33 -7.50 -14.10 -8.42
CA HIS A 33 -8.43 -14.51 -7.36
C HIS A 33 -7.78 -15.04 -6.08
N THR A 34 -6.45 -15.04 -5.97
CA THR A 34 -5.78 -15.34 -4.71
C THR A 34 -6.04 -14.23 -3.69
N ILE A 35 -5.93 -14.56 -2.40
CA ILE A 35 -6.09 -13.62 -1.30
C ILE A 35 -4.76 -13.49 -0.57
N VAL A 36 -4.29 -12.24 -0.46
CA VAL A 36 -3.21 -11.87 0.45
C VAL A 36 -3.78 -11.03 1.58
N TYR A 37 -3.08 -10.93 2.70
CA TYR A 37 -3.48 -10.09 3.82
C TYR A 37 -2.53 -8.92 3.96
N SER A 38 -3.06 -7.72 4.17
CA SER A 38 -2.23 -6.57 4.50
C SER A 38 -1.53 -6.77 5.85
N GLU A 39 -0.31 -6.29 5.95
CA GLU A 39 0.44 -6.24 7.21
C GLU A 39 0.01 -5.02 8.05
N GLY A 40 -0.19 -3.88 7.40
CA GLY A 40 -0.54 -2.62 8.03
C GLY A 40 -0.70 -1.48 7.04
N VAL A 41 -0.95 -0.29 7.59
CA VAL A 41 -1.18 0.94 6.82
C VAL A 41 -0.46 2.12 7.43
N GLY A 42 -0.24 3.15 6.62
CA GLY A 42 0.27 4.44 7.05
C GLY A 42 0.60 5.32 5.85
N ASN A 43 1.34 6.38 6.09
CA ASN A 43 1.69 7.40 5.12
C ASN A 43 3.14 7.25 4.65
N VAL A 44 3.33 7.43 3.34
CA VAL A 44 4.64 7.58 2.71
C VAL A 44 4.83 9.05 2.35
N LEU A 45 5.98 9.62 2.71
CA LEU A 45 6.34 10.96 2.24
C LEU A 45 6.91 10.84 0.82
N PHE A 46 6.22 11.42 -0.16
CA PHE A 46 6.72 11.58 -1.51
C PHE A 46 7.21 13.02 -1.72
N ARG A 47 8.43 13.18 -2.24
CA ARG A 47 8.99 14.48 -2.64
C ARG A 47 9.26 14.43 -4.15
N PRO A 48 8.39 15.01 -4.99
CA PRO A 48 8.67 15.07 -6.41
C PRO A 48 9.89 15.97 -6.64
N VAL A 49 10.78 15.54 -7.53
CA VAL A 49 11.81 16.40 -8.11
C VAL A 49 11.29 16.80 -9.49
N ILE A 50 11.33 18.11 -9.79
CA ILE A 50 10.94 18.69 -11.08
C ILE A 50 12.15 18.68 -12.00
#